data_AF-K3XCR2-F1
#
_entry.id   AF-K3XCR2-F1
#
_cell.length_a   1.000
_cell.length_b   1.000
_cell.length_c   1.000
_cell.angle_alpha   90.00
_cell.angle_beta   90.00
_cell.angle_gamma   90.00
#
_symmetry.space_group_name_H-M   'P 1'
#
loop_
_entity.id
_entity.type
_entity.pdbx_description
1 polymer ?
#
loop_
_entity_poly.entity_id
_entity_poly.type
_entity_poly.pdbx_seq_one_letter_code
_entity_poly.pdbx_strand_id
1 'polypeptide(L)'
;MSLHSQSVGDEEVKSFVKYGKHLRKILLPVFEDLQFRLAFRLLPVRSRFWFLQQSNPRIIYCVRNGCDSVETEQHLFFECALASRLWEHFRNIMAPFVRSRLTWTMIATAKKPVVRDEWKECEGVIGDVWHTFRAVTLHFIWSDRNRCLFDGRQPTPTTPAMLVIFTTVSAHFRHNLRCRYDVDERASLEKALTKMRKYPPFGDFATAHPAMFRVRHLQH
;
A
#
# COMPACT_ATOMS: atom_id res chain seq x y z
N MET A 1 28.71 1.51 -12.42
CA MET A 1 27.34 1.67 -11.88
C MET A 1 26.53 0.44 -12.29
N SER A 2 26.34 -0.52 -11.38
CA SER A 2 25.39 -1.61 -11.61
C SER A 2 23.98 -1.06 -11.43
N LEU A 3 23.49 -0.38 -12.46
CA LEU A 3 22.11 0.05 -12.54
C LEU A 3 21.29 -1.18 -12.87
N HIS A 4 20.73 -1.79 -11.81
CA HIS A 4 19.52 -2.62 -11.79
C HIS A 4 19.71 -4.10 -11.42
N SER A 5 19.38 -4.36 -10.15
CA SER A 5 19.13 -5.64 -9.52
C SER A 5 17.86 -6.33 -10.05
N GLN A 6 17.97 -7.66 -10.15
CA GLN A 6 17.03 -8.76 -10.39
C GLN A 6 16.00 -8.59 -11.53
N SER A 7 16.16 -9.40 -12.57
CA SER A 7 15.14 -9.66 -13.59
C SER A 7 13.93 -10.34 -12.95
N VAL A 8 12.74 -9.80 -13.21
CA VAL A 8 11.46 -10.44 -12.85
C VAL A 8 11.27 -11.63 -13.78
N GLY A 9 11.07 -12.83 -13.24
CA GLY A 9 10.90 -14.04 -14.05
C GLY A 9 9.50 -14.16 -14.66
N ASP A 10 9.35 -14.94 -15.72
CA ASP A 10 8.06 -15.16 -16.42
C ASP A 10 6.94 -15.65 -15.48
N GLU A 11 7.27 -16.52 -14.52
CA GLU A 11 6.32 -17.02 -13.52
C GLU A 11 5.83 -15.93 -12.56
N GLU A 12 6.68 -14.95 -12.23
CA GLU A 12 6.28 -13.80 -11.42
C GLU A 12 5.33 -12.88 -12.20
N VAL A 13 5.57 -12.70 -13.50
CA VAL A 13 4.66 -11.95 -14.39
C VAL A 13 3.31 -12.65 -14.50
N LYS A 14 3.28 -13.96 -14.76
CA LYS A 14 2.02 -14.74 -14.82
C LYS A 14 1.26 -14.68 -13.50
N SER A 15 1.96 -14.82 -12.38
CA SER A 15 1.38 -14.71 -11.04
C SER A 15 0.77 -13.33 -10.81
N PHE A 16 1.48 -12.26 -11.18
CA PHE A 16 0.98 -10.89 -11.11
C PHE A 16 -0.29 -10.70 -11.94
N VAL A 17 -0.30 -11.14 -13.21
CA VAL A 17 -1.46 -10.98 -14.11
C VAL A 17 -2.67 -11.77 -13.60
N LYS A 18 -2.46 -13.03 -13.19
CA LYS A 18 -3.52 -13.86 -12.59
C LYS A 18 -4.11 -13.18 -11.37
N TYR A 19 -3.26 -12.56 -10.56
CA TYR A 19 -3.67 -11.90 -9.35
C TYR A 19 -4.27 -10.50 -9.55
N GLY A 20 -3.87 -9.78 -10.60
CA GLY A 20 -4.45 -8.49 -10.99
C GLY A 20 -5.96 -8.58 -11.22
N LYS A 21 -6.46 -9.71 -11.75
CA LYS A 21 -7.91 -9.96 -11.88
C LYS A 21 -8.64 -9.94 -10.53
N HIS A 22 -8.00 -10.42 -9.47
CA HIS A 22 -8.55 -10.37 -8.11
C HIS A 22 -8.43 -8.97 -7.52
N LEU A 23 -7.28 -8.30 -7.68
CA LEU A 23 -7.09 -6.92 -7.22
C LEU A 23 -8.15 -5.97 -7.77
N ARG A 24 -8.51 -6.09 -9.06
CA ARG A 24 -9.58 -5.29 -9.69
C ARG A 24 -10.97 -5.52 -9.08
N LYS A 25 -11.17 -6.61 -8.34
CA LYS A 25 -12.42 -6.88 -7.63
C LYS A 25 -12.48 -6.19 -6.27
N ILE A 26 -11.35 -5.94 -5.62
CA ILE A 26 -11.26 -5.43 -4.24
C ILE A 26 -10.74 -3.99 -4.15
N LEU A 27 -10.10 -3.49 -5.20
CA LEU A 27 -9.54 -2.14 -5.30
C LEU A 27 -10.27 -1.31 -6.36
N LEU A 28 -10.25 0.02 -6.17
CA LEU A 28 -10.64 0.94 -7.24
C LEU A 28 -9.57 0.91 -8.35
N PRO A 29 -9.97 1.16 -9.62
CA PRO A 29 -9.04 1.11 -10.76
C PRO A 29 -7.77 1.93 -10.58
N VAL A 30 -7.85 3.09 -9.92
CA VAL A 30 -6.69 3.97 -9.67
C VAL A 30 -5.58 3.32 -8.85
N PHE A 31 -5.93 2.45 -7.89
CA PHE A 31 -4.93 1.75 -7.07
C PHE A 31 -4.28 0.59 -7.84
N GLU A 32 -5.05 -0.08 -8.69
CA GLU A 32 -4.55 -1.18 -9.53
C GLU A 32 -3.66 -0.65 -10.67
N ASP A 33 -4.04 0.46 -11.31
CA ASP A 33 -3.22 1.14 -12.32
C ASP A 33 -1.86 1.56 -11.75
N LEU A 34 -1.83 2.16 -10.55
CA LEU A 34 -0.57 2.51 -9.91
C LEU A 34 0.29 1.28 -9.63
N GLN A 35 -0.31 0.20 -9.10
CA GLN A 35 0.39 -1.05 -8.84
C GLN A 35 0.98 -1.65 -10.13
N PHE A 36 0.22 -1.63 -11.23
CA PHE A 36 0.67 -2.08 -12.54
C PHE A 36 1.86 -1.24 -13.01
N ARG A 37 1.74 0.09 -13.02
CA ARG A 37 2.84 0.97 -13.43
C ARG A 37 4.08 0.78 -12.56
N LEU A 38 3.91 0.51 -11.27
CA LEU A 38 5.02 0.23 -10.38
C LEU A 38 5.72 -1.09 -10.74
N ALA A 39 4.97 -2.17 -10.91
CA ALA A 39 5.50 -3.49 -11.23
C ALA A 39 6.28 -3.50 -12.57
N PHE A 40 5.80 -2.74 -13.56
CA PHE A 40 6.41 -2.63 -14.88
C PHE A 40 7.37 -1.42 -15.02
N ARG A 41 7.71 -0.75 -13.91
CA ARG A 41 8.61 0.41 -13.88
C ARG A 41 8.20 1.54 -14.85
N LEU A 42 6.91 1.77 -15.02
CA LEU A 42 6.32 2.78 -15.91
C LEU A 42 6.09 4.14 -15.22
N LEU A 43 6.42 4.25 -13.93
CA LEU A 43 6.22 5.49 -13.19
C LEU A 43 7.32 6.52 -13.52
N PRO A 44 6.97 7.81 -13.71
CA PRO A 44 7.94 8.88 -13.97
C PRO A 44 8.63 9.32 -12.67
N VAL A 45 9.40 8.42 -12.06
CA VAL A 45 10.29 8.76 -10.93
C VAL A 45 11.45 9.62 -11.41
N ARG A 46 12.00 10.46 -10.52
CA ARG A 46 12.97 11.49 -10.92
C ARG A 46 14.26 10.93 -11.51
N SER A 47 14.69 9.73 -11.11
CA SER A 47 15.87 9.06 -11.68
C SER A 47 15.79 8.87 -13.21
N ARG A 48 14.58 8.80 -13.78
CA ARG A 48 14.38 8.65 -15.24
C ARG A 48 14.68 9.92 -16.04
N PHE A 49 14.78 11.07 -15.38
CA PHE A 49 15.03 12.37 -16.01
C PHE A 49 16.50 12.80 -15.94
N TRP A 50 17.43 11.84 -15.89
CA TRP A 50 18.87 12.10 -15.83
C TRP A 50 19.38 12.98 -16.99
N PHE A 51 18.76 12.87 -18.16
CA PHE A 51 19.09 13.68 -19.34
C PHE A 51 18.83 15.20 -19.15
N LEU A 52 18.07 15.60 -18.12
CA LEU A 52 17.82 17.00 -17.77
C LEU A 52 18.81 17.56 -16.74
N GLN A 53 19.80 16.78 -16.29
CA GLN A 53 20.72 17.20 -15.22
C GLN A 53 21.59 18.40 -15.59
N GLN A 54 21.86 18.63 -16.88
CA GLN A 54 22.63 19.79 -17.32
C GLN A 54 21.90 21.11 -17.01
N SER A 55 20.59 21.15 -17.23
CA SER A 55 19.75 22.33 -16.96
C SER A 55 19.26 22.38 -15.51
N ASN A 56 19.11 21.23 -14.86
CA ASN A 56 18.71 21.14 -13.47
C ASN A 56 19.49 20.01 -12.77
N PRO A 57 20.63 20.31 -12.12
CA PRO A 57 21.47 19.30 -11.47
C PRO A 57 20.74 18.47 -10.41
N ARG A 58 19.70 19.04 -9.79
CA ARG A 58 18.88 18.42 -8.74
C ARG A 58 17.71 17.60 -9.31
N ILE A 59 17.54 17.49 -10.63
CA ILE A 59 16.33 16.91 -11.26
C ILE A 59 16.11 15.44 -10.90
N ILE A 60 17.16 14.67 -10.62
CA ILE A 60 17.06 13.22 -10.32
C ILE A 60 16.88 12.89 -8.83
N TYR A 61 17.09 13.87 -7.96
CA TYR A 61 17.10 13.67 -6.51
C TYR A 61 15.67 13.68 -5.95
N CYS A 62 15.49 13.06 -4.79
CA CYS A 62 14.23 13.02 -4.08
C CYS A 62 13.66 14.43 -3.86
N VAL A 63 12.35 14.58 -4.04
CA VAL A 63 11.66 15.86 -3.83
C VAL A 63 11.56 16.26 -2.34
N ARG A 64 11.87 15.34 -1.42
CA ARG A 64 11.73 15.58 0.02
C ARG A 64 12.88 16.47 0.51
N ASN A 65 12.52 17.54 1.23
CA ASN A 65 13.48 18.40 1.89
C ASN A 65 14.40 17.58 2.83
N GLY A 66 15.71 17.78 2.68
CA GLY A 66 16.73 17.04 3.44
C GLY A 66 17.02 15.61 2.95
N CYS A 67 16.50 15.22 1.79
CA CYS A 67 16.82 13.92 1.18
C CYS A 67 17.63 14.10 -0.11
N ASP A 68 18.93 13.78 -0.02
CA ASP A 68 19.86 13.86 -1.16
C ASP A 68 20.04 12.52 -1.91
N SER A 69 19.10 11.58 -1.73
CA SER A 69 19.09 10.33 -2.47
C SER A 69 18.51 10.51 -3.87
N VAL A 70 18.99 9.72 -4.84
CA VAL A 70 18.36 9.61 -6.17
C VAL A 70 16.97 8.98 -6.01
N GLU A 71 15.94 9.59 -6.59
CA GLU A 71 14.57 9.09 -6.50
C GLU A 71 14.37 7.92 -7.47
N THR A 72 14.69 6.72 -7.04
CA THR A 72 14.24 5.47 -7.68
C THR A 72 12.84 5.09 -7.18
N GLU A 73 12.17 4.13 -7.83
CA GLU A 73 10.92 3.57 -7.34
C GLU A 73 11.09 2.99 -5.94
N GLN A 74 12.17 2.24 -5.70
CA GLN A 74 12.47 1.66 -4.40
C GLN A 74 12.70 2.74 -3.35
N HIS A 75 13.46 3.78 -3.69
CA HIS A 75 13.67 4.90 -2.78
C HIS A 75 12.33 5.56 -2.41
N LEU A 76 11.56 5.96 -3.43
CA LEU A 76 10.30 6.67 -3.23
C LEU A 76 9.29 5.85 -2.42
N PHE A 77 9.10 4.59 -2.80
CA PHE A 77 8.02 3.77 -2.26
C PHE A 77 8.42 2.91 -1.10
N PHE A 78 9.69 2.78 -0.71
CA PHE A 78 10.10 1.84 0.34
C PHE A 78 11.12 2.42 1.32
N GLU A 79 12.12 3.16 0.85
CA GLU A 79 13.28 3.54 1.68
C GLU A 79 13.18 4.96 2.24
N CYS A 80 12.54 5.88 1.51
CA CYS A 80 12.41 7.27 1.91
C CYS A 80 11.70 7.38 3.28
N ALA A 81 12.05 8.39 4.08
CA ALA A 81 11.66 8.50 5.49
C ALA A 81 10.16 8.30 5.75
N LEU A 82 9.29 8.92 4.94
CA LEU A 82 7.84 8.74 5.08
C LEU A 82 7.42 7.30 4.73
N ALA A 83 7.89 6.77 3.60
CA ALA A 83 7.55 5.41 3.15
C ALA A 83 8.00 4.36 4.18
N SER A 84 9.24 4.45 4.65
CA SER A 84 9.80 3.53 5.65
C SER A 84 8.96 3.49 6.93
N ARG A 85 8.58 4.66 7.47
CA ARG A 85 7.71 4.77 8.65
C ARG A 85 6.30 4.19 8.40
N LEU A 86 5.69 4.48 7.26
CA LEU A 86 4.38 3.92 6.92
C LEU A 86 4.43 2.39 6.82
N TRP A 87 5.49 1.84 6.23
CA TRP A 87 5.67 0.40 6.13
C TRP A 87 6.01 -0.27 7.47
N GLU A 88 6.65 0.44 8.39
CA GLU A 88 6.82 -0.03 9.77
C GLU A 88 5.47 -0.17 10.47
N HIS A 89 4.60 0.84 10.38
CA HIS A 89 3.24 0.74 10.91
C HIS A 89 2.45 -0.40 10.26
N PHE A 90 2.50 -0.51 8.93
CA PHE A 90 1.84 -1.60 8.22
C PHE A 90 2.35 -2.97 8.64
N ARG A 91 3.67 -3.13 8.80
CA ARG A 91 4.28 -4.37 9.30
C ARG A 91 3.75 -4.73 10.68
N ASN A 92 3.65 -3.76 11.59
CA ASN A 92 3.16 -3.99 12.95
C ASN A 92 1.68 -4.39 12.97
N ILE A 93 0.85 -3.76 12.12
CA ILE A 93 -0.57 -4.15 11.94
C ILE A 93 -0.68 -5.57 11.41
N MET A 94 0.17 -5.96 10.44
CA MET A 94 0.08 -7.25 9.77
C MET A 94 0.80 -8.39 10.50
N ALA A 95 1.73 -8.09 11.41
CA ALA A 95 2.56 -9.06 12.13
C ALA A 95 1.78 -10.24 12.76
N PRO A 96 0.56 -10.05 13.30
CA PRO A 96 -0.22 -11.15 13.86
C PRO A 96 -0.74 -12.17 12.83
N PHE A 97 -0.76 -11.81 11.54
CA PHE A 97 -1.39 -12.61 10.49
C PHE A 97 -0.37 -13.26 9.55
N VAL A 98 0.80 -12.64 9.38
CA VAL A 98 1.78 -13.05 8.36
C VAL A 98 3.12 -13.46 8.99
N ARG A 99 3.78 -14.42 8.36
CA ARG A 99 5.16 -14.85 8.70
C ARG A 99 6.22 -14.07 7.92
N SER A 100 5.87 -13.63 6.71
CA SER A 100 6.82 -13.00 5.79
C SER A 100 7.28 -11.63 6.29
N ARG A 101 8.60 -11.39 6.24
CA ARG A 101 9.15 -10.04 6.37
C ARG A 101 8.76 -9.23 5.14
N LEU A 102 8.27 -8.01 5.34
CA LEU A 102 7.97 -7.09 4.25
C LEU A 102 9.26 -6.72 3.51
N THR A 103 9.29 -6.97 2.19
CA THR A 103 10.41 -6.60 1.31
C THR A 103 9.95 -5.68 0.19
N TRP A 104 10.89 -4.98 -0.43
CA TRP A 104 10.62 -4.15 -1.61
C TRP A 104 9.92 -4.95 -2.72
N THR A 105 10.44 -6.13 -3.05
CA THR A 105 9.87 -6.99 -4.10
C THR A 105 8.41 -7.32 -3.81
N MET A 106 8.05 -7.64 -2.55
CA MET A 106 6.65 -7.91 -2.20
C MET A 106 5.73 -6.71 -2.43
N ILE A 107 6.23 -5.49 -2.19
CA ILE A 107 5.52 -4.25 -2.44
C ILE A 107 5.36 -4.01 -3.95
N ALA A 108 6.47 -4.06 -4.69
CA ALA A 108 6.54 -3.72 -6.10
C ALA A 108 5.77 -4.71 -6.99
N THR A 109 5.84 -6.02 -6.70
CA THR A 109 5.22 -7.08 -7.52
C THR A 109 3.90 -7.57 -6.96
N ALA A 110 3.34 -6.84 -6.00
CA ALA A 110 2.09 -7.19 -5.35
C ALA A 110 2.03 -8.60 -4.71
N LYS A 111 3.18 -9.20 -4.36
CA LYS A 111 3.26 -10.58 -3.85
C LYS A 111 2.36 -10.80 -2.62
N LYS A 112 1.68 -11.95 -2.59
CA LYS A 112 0.92 -12.39 -1.42
C LYS A 112 1.85 -12.71 -0.25
N PRO A 113 1.49 -12.35 1.00
CA PRO A 113 2.24 -12.76 2.16
C PRO A 113 1.95 -14.23 2.49
N VAL A 114 2.88 -14.89 3.20
CA VAL A 114 2.61 -16.20 3.80
C VAL A 114 1.83 -15.97 5.09
N VAL A 115 0.58 -16.43 5.10
CA VAL A 115 -0.32 -16.36 6.27
C VAL A 115 0.09 -17.40 7.30
N ARG A 116 0.00 -17.04 8.59
CA ARG A 116 0.28 -17.95 9.70
C ARG A 116 -0.81 -19.00 9.83
N ASP A 117 -0.46 -20.16 10.38
CA ASP A 117 -1.35 -21.33 10.42
C ASP A 117 -2.66 -21.03 11.19
N GLU A 118 -2.61 -20.19 12.23
CA GLU A 118 -3.79 -19.80 13.02
C GLU A 118 -4.82 -18.97 12.23
N TRP A 119 -4.42 -18.45 11.07
CA TRP A 119 -5.23 -17.64 10.17
C TRP A 119 -5.43 -18.29 8.81
N LYS A 120 -5.07 -19.56 8.65
CA LYS A 120 -5.11 -20.25 7.35
C LYS A 120 -6.53 -20.34 6.79
N GLU A 121 -7.51 -20.58 7.65
CA GLU A 121 -8.94 -20.57 7.29
C GLU A 121 -9.41 -19.20 6.77
N CYS A 122 -8.75 -18.11 7.19
CA CYS A 122 -9.05 -16.74 6.77
C CYS A 122 -8.09 -16.23 5.68
N GLU A 123 -7.29 -17.09 5.03
CA GLU A 123 -6.19 -16.67 4.14
C GLU A 123 -6.63 -15.74 3.01
N GLY A 124 -7.80 -15.98 2.42
CA GLY A 124 -8.37 -15.12 1.39
C GLY A 124 -8.58 -13.69 1.88
N VAL A 125 -9.28 -13.53 2.99
CA VAL A 125 -9.59 -12.22 3.60
C VAL A 125 -8.33 -11.53 4.11
N ILE A 126 -7.38 -12.26 4.71
CA ILE A 126 -6.08 -11.70 5.12
C ILE A 126 -5.29 -11.21 3.91
N GLY A 127 -5.35 -11.94 2.80
CA GLY A 127 -4.82 -11.49 1.51
C GLY A 127 -5.44 -10.16 1.10
N ASP A 128 -6.77 -10.07 1.06
CA ASP A 128 -7.48 -8.84 0.68
C ASP A 128 -7.12 -7.65 1.56
N VAL A 129 -7.05 -7.85 2.89
CA VAL A 129 -6.60 -6.84 3.86
C VAL A 129 -5.20 -6.36 3.51
N TRP A 130 -4.26 -7.30 3.32
CA TRP A 130 -2.87 -6.99 2.94
C TRP A 130 -2.81 -6.14 1.66
N HIS A 131 -3.53 -6.55 0.61
CA HIS A 131 -3.50 -5.85 -0.67
C HIS A 131 -4.15 -4.48 -0.63
N THR A 132 -5.23 -4.35 0.14
CA THR A 132 -5.91 -3.07 0.36
C THR A 132 -4.97 -2.07 1.02
N PHE A 133 -4.37 -2.43 2.15
CA PHE A 133 -3.40 -1.56 2.83
C PHE A 133 -2.20 -1.22 1.96
N ARG A 134 -1.63 -2.21 1.27
CA ARG A 134 -0.48 -1.99 0.41
C ARG A 134 -0.81 -1.00 -0.70
N ALA A 135 -1.89 -1.23 -1.43
CA ALA A 135 -2.24 -0.41 -2.59
C ALA A 135 -2.64 1.01 -2.18
N VAL A 136 -3.37 1.17 -1.09
CA VAL A 136 -3.70 2.49 -0.54
C VAL A 136 -2.45 3.24 -0.08
N THR A 137 -1.52 2.57 0.61
CA THR A 137 -0.26 3.17 1.05
C THR A 137 0.60 3.61 -0.14
N LEU A 138 0.73 2.78 -1.18
CA LEU A 138 1.43 3.13 -2.42
C LEU A 138 0.80 4.37 -3.08
N HIS A 139 -0.52 4.38 -3.22
CA HIS A 139 -1.24 5.51 -3.81
C HIS A 139 -1.09 6.79 -3.00
N PHE A 140 -1.13 6.69 -1.68
CA PHE A 140 -0.85 7.82 -0.80
C PHE A 140 0.56 8.37 -1.04
N ILE A 141 1.59 7.52 -1.03
CA ILE A 141 2.99 7.94 -1.22
C ILE A 141 3.17 8.63 -2.58
N TRP A 142 2.62 8.04 -3.65
CA TRP A 142 2.68 8.61 -5.00
C TRP A 142 2.00 9.98 -5.08
N SER A 143 0.77 10.07 -4.56
CA SER A 143 -0.01 11.31 -4.56
C SER A 143 0.68 12.40 -3.74
N ASP A 144 1.22 12.03 -2.57
CA ASP A 144 1.92 12.96 -1.71
C ASP A 144 3.20 13.49 -2.34
N ARG A 145 3.97 12.62 -2.99
CA ARG A 145 5.14 13.01 -3.78
C ARG A 145 4.75 13.98 -4.89
N ASN A 146 3.66 13.73 -5.61
CA ASN A 146 3.22 14.60 -6.70
C ASN A 146 2.79 15.99 -6.19
N ARG A 147 2.11 16.06 -5.05
CA ARG A 147 1.81 17.35 -4.40
C ARG A 147 3.06 18.11 -4.00
N CYS A 148 4.08 17.43 -3.48
CA CYS A 148 5.36 18.09 -3.20
C CYS A 148 6.05 18.60 -4.46
N LEU A 149 5.99 17.81 -5.54
CA LEU A 149 6.69 18.13 -6.77
C LEU A 149 6.01 19.27 -7.56
N PHE A 150 4.69 19.19 -7.73
CA PHE A 150 3.97 20.07 -8.64
C PHE A 150 3.28 21.24 -7.93
N ASP A 151 2.87 21.06 -6.68
CA ASP A 151 2.16 22.09 -5.91
C ASP A 151 3.07 22.80 -4.89
N GLY A 152 4.35 22.41 -4.80
CA GLY A 152 5.30 22.95 -3.83
C GLY A 152 4.94 22.68 -2.36
N ARG A 153 4.05 21.72 -2.08
CA ARG A 153 3.61 21.41 -0.72
C ARG A 153 4.71 20.74 0.09
N GLN A 154 4.67 20.91 1.41
CA GLN A 154 5.52 20.15 2.31
C GLN A 154 5.06 18.68 2.40
N PRO A 155 5.99 17.73 2.65
CA PRO A 155 5.64 16.33 2.87
C PRO A 155 4.62 16.15 3.98
N THR A 156 3.62 15.31 3.76
CA THR A 156 2.63 14.99 4.81
C THR A 156 3.33 14.26 5.96
N PRO A 157 3.20 14.72 7.22
CA PRO A 157 3.74 14.00 8.37
C PRO A 157 3.11 12.60 8.53
N THR A 158 3.80 11.70 9.23
CA THR A 158 3.38 10.29 9.34
C THR A 158 1.97 10.12 9.95
N THR A 159 1.63 10.87 11.00
CA THR A 159 0.32 10.71 11.67
C THR A 159 -0.86 11.10 10.77
N PRO A 160 -0.88 12.30 10.13
CA PRO A 160 -1.91 12.61 9.13
C PRO A 160 -1.93 11.63 7.94
N ALA A 161 -0.77 11.15 7.49
CA ALA A 161 -0.70 10.15 6.43
C ALA A 161 -1.44 8.85 6.81
N MET A 162 -1.21 8.37 8.03
CA MET A 162 -1.88 7.19 8.58
C MET A 162 -3.39 7.37 8.66
N LEU A 163 -3.89 8.55 9.06
CA LEU A 163 -5.33 8.84 9.10
C LEU A 163 -5.97 8.75 7.71
N VAL A 164 -5.32 9.31 6.68
CA VAL A 164 -5.80 9.25 5.29
C VAL A 164 -5.81 7.80 4.79
N ILE A 165 -4.73 7.05 5.06
CA ILE A 165 -4.62 5.64 4.69
C ILE A 165 -5.72 4.82 5.36
N PHE A 166 -5.89 4.93 6.67
CA PHE A 166 -6.92 4.20 7.40
C PHE A 166 -8.33 4.55 6.94
N THR A 167 -8.62 5.83 6.74
CA THR A 167 -9.91 6.30 6.20
C THR A 167 -10.22 5.63 4.86
N THR A 168 -9.24 5.59 3.97
CA THR A 168 -9.37 5.01 2.63
C THR A 168 -9.52 3.49 2.70
N VAL A 169 -8.68 2.80 3.49
CA VAL A 169 -8.76 1.36 3.71
C VAL A 169 -10.11 0.95 4.29
N SER A 170 -10.62 1.69 5.28
CA SER A 170 -11.94 1.46 5.86
C SER A 170 -13.07 1.59 4.82
N ALA A 171 -12.94 2.48 3.84
CA ALA A 171 -13.90 2.58 2.74
C ALA A 171 -13.89 1.31 1.87
N HIS A 172 -12.72 0.75 1.56
CA HIS A 172 -12.59 -0.54 0.86
C HIS A 172 -13.18 -1.70 1.65
N PHE A 173 -12.89 -1.79 2.95
CA PHE A 173 -13.44 -2.84 3.80
C PHE A 173 -14.96 -2.78 3.86
N ARG A 174 -15.55 -1.59 4.02
CA ARG A 174 -17.01 -1.44 3.97
C ARG A 174 -17.60 -1.82 2.62
N HIS A 175 -16.92 -1.48 1.52
CA HIS A 175 -17.38 -1.89 0.20
C HIS A 175 -17.38 -3.43 0.07
N ASN A 176 -16.29 -4.09 0.46
CA ASN A 176 -16.20 -5.55 0.41
C ASN A 176 -17.26 -6.22 1.31
N LEU A 177 -17.45 -5.73 2.53
CA LEU A 177 -18.51 -6.20 3.43
C LEU A 177 -19.92 -6.07 2.83
N ARG A 178 -20.20 -4.98 2.09
CA ARG A 178 -21.50 -4.76 1.46
C ARG A 178 -21.75 -5.61 0.23
N CYS A 179 -20.76 -5.68 -0.66
CA CYS A 179 -20.98 -6.07 -2.04
C CYS A 179 -20.29 -7.38 -2.43
N ARG A 180 -19.36 -7.90 -1.61
CA ARG A 180 -18.50 -9.01 -2.01
C ARG A 180 -18.49 -10.17 -1.04
N TYR A 181 -18.34 -9.88 0.25
CA TYR A 181 -18.13 -10.92 1.25
C TYR A 181 -19.42 -11.64 1.58
N ASP A 182 -19.36 -12.96 1.57
CA ASP A 182 -20.37 -13.84 2.16
C ASP A 182 -20.32 -13.80 3.70
N VAL A 183 -21.13 -14.63 4.36
CA VAL A 183 -21.24 -14.64 5.82
C VAL A 183 -19.91 -15.03 6.50
N ASP A 184 -19.18 -15.99 5.95
CA ASP A 184 -17.95 -16.52 6.53
C ASP A 184 -16.77 -15.56 6.29
N GLU A 185 -16.71 -14.94 5.11
CA GLU A 185 -15.75 -13.90 4.79
C GLU A 185 -15.95 -12.64 5.64
N ARG A 186 -17.22 -12.26 5.93
CA ARG A 186 -17.53 -11.17 6.87
C ARG A 186 -17.04 -11.48 8.27
N ALA A 187 -17.34 -12.68 8.78
CA ALA A 187 -16.87 -13.12 10.10
C ALA A 187 -15.33 -13.14 10.18
N SER A 188 -14.67 -13.60 9.10
CA SER A 188 -13.21 -13.60 8.98
C SER A 188 -12.62 -12.18 9.01
N LEU A 189 -13.26 -11.22 8.32
CA LEU A 189 -12.81 -9.83 8.36
C LEU A 189 -13.04 -9.20 9.73
N GLU A 190 -14.15 -9.47 10.39
CA GLU A 190 -14.42 -8.98 11.76
C GLU A 190 -13.41 -9.53 12.77
N LYS A 191 -13.07 -10.82 12.67
CA LYS A 191 -12.00 -11.46 13.45
C LYS A 191 -10.66 -10.77 13.20
N ALA A 192 -10.31 -10.50 11.94
CA ALA A 192 -9.08 -9.79 11.58
C ALA A 192 -9.07 -8.36 12.14
N LEU A 193 -10.15 -7.59 11.97
CA LEU A 193 -10.29 -6.22 12.49
C LEU A 193 -10.17 -6.18 14.02
N THR A 194 -10.75 -7.14 14.72
CA THR A 194 -10.63 -7.26 16.19
C THR A 194 -9.18 -7.46 16.61
N LYS A 195 -8.41 -8.28 15.88
CA LYS A 195 -6.99 -8.46 16.14
C LYS A 195 -6.17 -7.21 15.78
N MET A 196 -6.47 -6.56 14.65
CA MET A 196 -5.80 -5.32 14.23
C MET A 196 -5.99 -4.16 15.21
N ARG A 197 -7.17 -4.06 15.85
CA ARG A 197 -7.46 -3.02 16.87
C ARG A 197 -6.53 -3.11 18.09
N LYS A 198 -5.84 -4.23 18.30
CA LYS A 198 -4.80 -4.34 19.35
C LYS A 198 -3.54 -3.54 19.02
N TYR A 199 -3.35 -3.11 17.78
CA TYR A 199 -2.28 -2.19 17.41
C TYR A 199 -2.71 -0.74 17.67
N PRO A 200 -2.09 0.00 18.60
CA PRO A 200 -2.65 1.25 19.11
C PRO A 200 -3.02 2.28 18.05
N PRO A 201 -2.17 2.64 17.06
CA PRO A 201 -2.56 3.61 16.03
C PRO A 201 -3.84 3.25 15.27
N PHE A 202 -4.05 1.96 14.98
CA PHE A 202 -5.26 1.50 14.30
C PHE A 202 -6.44 1.36 15.27
N GLY A 203 -6.20 0.89 16.50
CA GLY A 203 -7.20 0.80 17.56
C GLY A 203 -7.78 2.15 17.94
N ASP A 204 -6.93 3.16 18.12
CA ASP A 204 -7.31 4.52 18.46
C ASP A 204 -8.14 5.14 17.32
N PHE A 205 -7.69 4.99 16.08
CA PHE A 205 -8.47 5.40 14.90
C PHE A 205 -9.85 4.72 14.83
N ALA A 206 -9.90 3.41 15.04
CA ALA A 206 -11.15 2.66 14.99
C ALA A 206 -12.11 3.02 16.12
N THR A 207 -11.58 3.37 17.29
CA THR A 207 -12.36 3.82 18.45
C THR A 207 -12.90 5.24 18.23
N ALA A 208 -12.09 6.14 17.67
CA ALA A 208 -12.51 7.50 17.33
C ALA A 208 -13.52 7.53 16.17
N HIS A 209 -13.46 6.56 15.26
CA HIS A 209 -14.29 6.52 14.04
C HIS A 209 -15.02 5.18 13.84
N PRO A 210 -15.89 4.75 14.79
CA PRO A 210 -16.51 3.43 14.75
C PRO A 210 -17.39 3.22 13.52
N ALA A 211 -18.02 4.28 13.00
CA ALA A 211 -18.84 4.25 11.80
C ALA A 211 -18.06 3.90 10.51
N MET A 212 -16.73 4.01 10.53
CA MET A 212 -15.88 3.68 9.37
C MET A 212 -15.74 2.18 9.14
N PHE A 213 -16.09 1.34 10.11
CA PHE A 213 -15.98 -0.12 10.02
C PHE A 213 -17.34 -0.83 10.03
N ARG A 214 -18.45 -0.09 10.12
CA ARG A 214 -19.80 -0.66 10.09
C ARG A 214 -20.41 -0.55 8.69
N VAL A 215 -21.09 -1.60 8.25
CA VAL A 215 -21.98 -1.53 7.10
C VAL A 215 -23.22 -0.74 7.52
N ARG A 216 -23.45 0.40 6.88
CA ARG A 216 -24.73 1.09 6.99
C ARG A 216 -25.69 0.42 6.03
N HIS A 217 -26.71 -0.24 6.57
CA HIS A 217 -27.87 -0.61 5.77
C HIS A 217 -28.68 0.66 5.54
N LEU A 218 -28.97 0.98 4.27
CA LEU A 218 -30.01 1.95 3.99
C LEU A 218 -31.31 1.29 4.44
N GLN A 219 -31.95 1.84 5.47
CA GLN A 219 -33.34 1.51 5.75
C GLN A 219 -34.13 1.99 4.52
N HIS A 220 -34.67 1.05 3.75
CA HIS A 220 -35.67 1.31 2.73
C HIS A 220 -37.04 1.34 3.39
#